data_AF-A0AA46KEH7-F1
#
_entry.id   AF-A0AA46KEH7-F1
#
_cell.length_a   1.000
_cell.length_b   1.000
_cell.length_c   1.000
_cell.angle_alpha   90.00
_cell.angle_beta   90.00
_cell.angle_gamma   90.00
#
_symmetry.space_group_name_H-M   'P 1'
#
loop_
_entity.id
_entity.type
_entity.pdbx_description
1 polymer ?
#
loop_
_entity_poly.entity_id
_entity_poly.type
_entity_poly.pdbx_seq_one_letter_code
_entity_poly.pdbx_strand_id
1 'polypeptide(L)'
;MVTNQSKQDSNIDTPAAKTPEIVNAQKPIAPIRQRLMVTWLVWLAFRLLALPILISVFNPSRPDIVGGIAWQALWLLPALVLTPSILRGRSPYALLIDSMFTLVYLGASGVVLFTRVYGSSWAEIMVYLFDFVLLLTINVWLFILLKRLPSMNNVVKQPRSR
;
A
#
# COMPACT_ATOMS: atom_id res chain seq x y z
N MET A 1 55.80 34.23 -50.77
CA MET A 1 55.30 33.00 -50.14
C MET A 1 53.79 33.04 -50.26
N VAL A 2 53.19 32.10 -51.00
CA VAL A 2 51.75 32.06 -51.36
C VAL A 2 50.96 31.27 -50.29
N THR A 3 49.64 31.53 -50.25
CA THR A 3 48.49 30.81 -49.63
C THR A 3 47.98 31.35 -48.29
N ASN A 4 46.68 31.54 -48.02
CA ASN A 4 45.43 31.38 -48.79
C ASN A 4 44.27 32.18 -48.12
N GLN A 5 43.30 32.62 -48.93
CA GLN A 5 42.01 33.18 -48.50
C GLN A 5 41.04 32.10 -47.99
N SER A 6 40.13 32.46 -47.07
CA SER A 6 38.66 32.30 -47.15
C SER A 6 38.04 32.65 -45.78
N LYS A 7 37.26 33.73 -45.67
CA LYS A 7 35.83 33.91 -45.99
C LYS A 7 34.90 33.42 -44.87
N GLN A 8 33.95 34.30 -44.50
CA GLN A 8 32.54 33.99 -44.19
C GLN A 8 32.02 34.32 -42.78
N ASP A 9 31.46 35.53 -42.68
CA ASP A 9 30.07 35.86 -42.31
C ASP A 9 29.43 35.33 -41.01
N SER A 10 29.17 36.31 -40.13
CA SER A 10 27.95 36.54 -39.32
C SER A 10 26.94 35.40 -39.13
N ASN A 11 26.71 35.02 -37.86
CA ASN A 11 25.41 34.61 -37.31
C ASN A 11 25.46 34.87 -35.79
N ILE A 12 24.79 35.90 -35.27
CA ILE A 12 23.44 35.82 -34.67
C ILE A 12 23.27 34.57 -33.82
N ASP A 13 23.76 34.63 -32.57
CA ASP A 13 23.34 33.70 -31.52
C ASP A 13 22.10 34.27 -30.82
N THR A 14 20.93 33.78 -31.23
CA THR A 14 19.70 33.84 -30.44
C THR A 14 19.24 32.40 -30.17
N PRO A 15 18.39 32.18 -29.17
CA PRO A 15 18.66 31.98 -27.76
C PRO A 15 18.70 30.48 -27.42
N ALA A 16 19.56 30.08 -26.48
CA ALA A 16 19.54 28.73 -25.94
C ALA A 16 18.18 28.43 -25.30
N ALA A 17 17.32 27.73 -26.04
CA ALA A 17 16.10 27.13 -25.57
C ALA A 17 16.46 26.12 -24.47
N LYS A 18 16.39 26.56 -23.21
CA LYS A 18 16.41 25.68 -22.06
C LYS A 18 15.17 24.81 -22.16
N THR A 19 15.40 23.55 -22.52
CA THR A 19 14.42 22.46 -22.48
C THR A 19 13.65 22.57 -21.16
N PRO A 20 12.30 22.63 -21.18
CA PRO A 20 11.54 22.55 -19.95
C PRO A 20 11.77 21.16 -19.39
N GLU A 21 12.62 21.10 -18.37
CA GLU A 21 12.75 19.97 -17.48
C GLU A 21 11.37 19.80 -16.83
N ILE A 22 10.52 18.99 -17.45
CA ILE A 22 9.30 18.49 -16.80
C ILE A 22 9.80 17.48 -15.76
N VAL A 23 10.40 18.01 -14.70
CA VAL A 23 10.51 17.36 -13.41
C VAL A 23 9.06 17.17 -12.99
N ASN A 24 8.52 16.02 -13.38
CA ASN A 24 7.27 15.51 -12.83
C ASN A 24 7.47 15.52 -11.33
N ALA A 25 6.91 16.54 -10.67
CA ALA A 25 6.76 16.59 -9.23
C ALA A 25 5.76 15.49 -8.84
N GLN A 26 6.19 14.23 -8.97
CA GLN A 26 5.55 13.09 -8.35
C GLN A 26 5.61 13.36 -6.86
N LYS A 27 4.50 13.82 -6.29
CA LYS A 27 4.31 13.99 -4.84
C LYS A 27 4.97 12.80 -4.15
N PRO A 28 5.80 13.01 -3.11
CA PRO A 28 6.61 11.94 -2.55
C PRO A 28 5.71 10.76 -2.17
N ILE A 29 5.86 9.66 -2.90
CA ILE A 29 5.11 8.40 -2.71
C ILE A 29 5.66 7.65 -1.50
N ALA A 30 6.94 7.89 -1.18
CA ALA A 30 7.68 7.29 -0.07
C ALA A 30 6.98 7.37 1.31
N PRO A 31 6.48 8.52 1.81
CA PRO A 31 5.86 8.60 3.13
C PRO A 31 4.57 7.79 3.25
N ILE A 32 3.77 7.71 2.18
CA ILE A 32 2.50 6.97 2.18
C ILE A 32 2.77 5.47 2.15
N ARG A 33 3.76 5.03 1.37
CA ARG A 33 4.22 3.65 1.37
C ARG A 33 4.75 3.23 2.74
N GLN A 34 5.52 4.08 3.42
CA GLN A 34 6.03 3.79 4.75
C GLN A 34 4.90 3.67 5.78
N ARG A 35 3.91 4.56 5.74
CA ARG A 35 2.72 4.47 6.60
C ARG A 35 1.92 3.19 6.34
N LEU A 36 1.73 2.82 5.07
CA LEU A 36 1.08 1.57 4.69
C LEU A 36 1.84 0.36 5.26
N MET A 37 3.17 0.31 5.07
CA MET A 37 4.02 -0.77 5.57
C MET A 37 3.97 -0.89 7.09
N VAL A 38 4.07 0.23 7.82
CA VAL A 38 3.98 0.23 9.29
C VAL A 38 2.60 -0.25 9.74
N THR A 39 1.53 0.28 9.15
CA THR A 39 0.15 -0.12 9.50
C THR A 39 -0.09 -1.60 9.20
N TRP A 40 0.44 -2.10 8.08
CA TRP A 40 0.40 -3.51 7.69
C TRP A 40 1.10 -4.40 8.73
N LEU A 41 2.32 -4.06 9.12
CA LEU A 41 3.07 -4.82 10.13
C LEU A 41 2.39 -4.79 11.50
N VAL A 42 1.87 -3.63 11.90
CA VAL A 42 1.10 -3.50 13.15
C VAL A 42 -0.14 -4.39 13.10
N TRP A 43 -0.88 -4.41 11.99
CA TRP A 43 -2.04 -5.27 11.83
C TRP A 43 -1.67 -6.76 11.86
N LEU A 44 -0.60 -7.18 11.16
CA LEU A 44 -0.12 -8.56 11.20
C LEU A 44 0.25 -8.99 12.63
N ALA A 45 1.02 -8.18 13.34
CA ALA A 45 1.43 -8.46 14.70
C ALA A 45 0.23 -8.47 15.66
N PHE A 46 -0.70 -7.53 15.50
CA PHE A 46 -1.93 -7.47 16.28
C PHE A 46 -2.76 -8.72 16.07
N ARG A 47 -3.00 -9.13 14.82
CA ARG A 47 -3.85 -10.28 14.51
C ARG A 47 -3.24 -11.61 14.93
N LEU A 48 -1.92 -11.75 14.77
CA LEU A 48 -1.21 -13.00 15.09
C LEU A 48 -1.01 -13.18 16.60
N LEU A 49 -0.66 -12.12 17.31
CA LEU A 49 -0.26 -12.20 18.72
C LEU A 49 -1.28 -11.52 19.64
N ALA A 50 -1.57 -10.25 19.41
CA ALA A 50 -2.39 -9.48 20.33
C ALA A 50 -3.81 -10.06 20.40
N LEU A 51 -4.44 -10.40 19.29
CA LEU A 51 -5.80 -10.90 19.24
C LEU A 51 -5.99 -12.20 20.07
N PRO A 52 -5.23 -13.30 19.86
CA PRO A 52 -5.38 -14.50 20.69
C PRO A 52 -4.97 -14.29 22.15
N ILE A 53 -3.97 -13.45 22.43
CA ILE A 53 -3.55 -13.13 23.81
C ILE A 53 -4.64 -12.33 24.53
N LEU A 54 -5.13 -11.24 23.94
CA LEU A 54 -6.18 -10.40 24.53
C LEU A 54 -7.45 -11.23 24.73
N ILE A 55 -7.88 -12.04 23.76
CA ILE A 55 -9.06 -12.90 23.95
C ILE A 55 -8.85 -13.89 25.11
N SER A 56 -7.69 -14.54 25.20
CA SER A 56 -7.44 -15.49 26.29
C SER A 56 -7.44 -14.82 27.67
N VAL A 57 -6.95 -13.57 27.76
CA VAL A 57 -6.94 -12.79 29.00
C VAL A 57 -8.32 -12.25 29.38
N PHE A 58 -9.09 -11.75 28.40
CA PHE A 58 -10.39 -11.11 28.65
C PHE A 58 -11.56 -12.11 28.70
N ASN A 59 -11.39 -13.32 28.18
CA ASN A 59 -12.44 -14.33 28.19
C ASN A 59 -12.35 -15.22 29.44
N PRO A 60 -13.43 -15.37 30.23
CA PRO A 60 -13.44 -16.19 31.45
C PRO A 60 -13.07 -17.65 31.20
N SER A 61 -13.38 -18.18 30.02
CA SER A 61 -13.10 -19.56 29.63
C SER A 61 -11.62 -19.82 29.35
N ARG A 62 -10.77 -18.77 29.32
CA ARG A 62 -9.32 -18.83 29.03
C ARG A 62 -8.98 -19.81 27.90
N PRO A 63 -9.46 -19.55 26.68
CA PRO A 63 -9.15 -20.39 25.54
C PRO A 63 -7.64 -20.52 25.34
N ASP A 64 -7.22 -21.68 24.84
CA ASP A 64 -5.81 -21.98 24.61
C ASP A 64 -5.18 -20.97 23.63
N ILE A 65 -4.14 -20.30 24.10
CA ILE A 65 -3.43 -19.25 23.35
C ILE A 65 -2.71 -19.86 22.16
N VAL A 66 -2.13 -21.05 22.32
CA VAL A 66 -1.33 -21.70 21.28
C VAL A 66 -2.23 -22.10 20.11
N GLY A 67 -3.37 -22.73 20.38
CA GLY A 67 -4.40 -23.01 19.37
C GLY A 67 -4.94 -21.74 18.69
N GLY A 68 -5.14 -20.67 19.46
CA GLY A 68 -5.52 -19.36 18.92
C GLY A 68 -4.49 -18.78 17.95
N ILE A 69 -3.21 -18.79 18.32
CA ILE A 69 -2.11 -18.32 17.46
C ILE A 69 -2.00 -19.19 16.21
N ALA A 70 -2.05 -20.52 16.35
CA ALA A 70 -1.98 -21.44 15.21
C ALA A 70 -3.13 -21.21 14.22
N TRP A 71 -4.34 -20.97 14.74
CA TRP A 71 -5.51 -20.64 13.92
C TRP A 71 -5.35 -19.30 13.19
N GLN A 72 -4.87 -18.27 13.88
CA GLN A 72 -4.61 -16.97 13.24
C GLN A 72 -3.52 -17.11 12.18
N ALA A 73 -2.44 -17.83 12.45
CA ALA A 73 -1.34 -18.06 11.51
C ALA A 73 -1.84 -18.71 10.21
N LEU A 74 -2.74 -19.70 10.32
CA LEU A 74 -3.37 -20.34 9.16
C LEU A 74 -4.18 -19.34 8.32
N TRP A 75 -4.95 -18.47 8.98
CA TRP A 75 -5.75 -17.43 8.31
C TRP A 75 -4.92 -16.28 7.73
N LEU A 76 -3.72 -16.07 8.26
CA LEU A 76 -2.79 -15.03 7.83
C LEU A 76 -1.93 -15.45 6.63
N LEU A 77 -1.91 -16.73 6.24
CA LEU A 77 -1.14 -17.23 5.09
C LEU A 77 -1.34 -16.40 3.81
N PRO A 78 -2.58 -16.13 3.34
CA PRO A 78 -2.77 -15.30 2.15
C PRO A 78 -2.22 -13.88 2.31
N ALA A 79 -2.35 -13.28 3.50
CA ALA A 79 -1.78 -11.97 3.79
C ALA A 79 -0.24 -12.00 3.79
N LEU A 80 0.38 -13.06 4.31
CA LEU A 80 1.84 -13.23 4.29
C LEU A 80 2.38 -13.32 2.85
N VAL A 81 1.65 -13.98 1.94
CA VAL A 81 1.99 -14.05 0.52
C VAL A 81 1.92 -12.68 -0.17
N LEU A 82 1.00 -11.80 0.25
CA LEU A 82 0.84 -10.44 -0.28
C LEU A 82 1.82 -9.42 0.34
N THR A 83 2.42 -9.75 1.49
CA THR A 83 3.37 -8.89 2.20
C THR A 83 4.52 -8.36 1.32
N PRO A 84 5.23 -9.15 0.48
CA PRO A 84 6.27 -8.61 -0.40
C PRO A 84 5.75 -7.58 -1.40
N SER A 85 4.50 -7.70 -1.87
CA SER A 85 3.86 -6.74 -2.78
C SER A 85 3.62 -5.40 -2.08
N ILE A 86 3.12 -5.43 -0.85
CA ILE A 86 2.88 -4.25 -0.01
C ILE A 86 4.19 -3.55 0.36
N LEU A 87 5.24 -4.31 0.68
CA LEU A 87 6.56 -3.76 1.00
C LEU A 87 7.24 -3.12 -0.23
N ARG A 88 7.12 -3.73 -1.42
CA ARG A 88 7.68 -3.16 -2.67
C ARG A 88 6.88 -1.98 -3.17
N GLY A 89 5.55 -2.00 -3.09
CA GLY A 89 4.64 -0.88 -3.35
C GLY A 89 4.83 -0.17 -4.70
N ARG A 90 5.38 -0.87 -5.71
CA ARG A 90 5.78 -0.28 -7.01
C ARG A 90 4.84 -0.63 -8.16
N SER A 91 4.06 -1.69 -8.04
CA SER A 91 3.16 -2.15 -9.12
C SER A 91 1.70 -1.75 -8.82
N PRO A 92 1.07 -0.93 -9.68
CA PRO A 92 -0.34 -0.57 -9.56
C PRO A 92 -1.26 -1.81 -9.51
N TYR A 93 -0.99 -2.82 -10.35
CA TYR A 93 -1.76 -4.07 -10.37
C TYR A 93 -1.69 -4.83 -9.05
N ALA A 94 -0.51 -4.92 -8.40
CA ALA A 94 -0.39 -5.65 -7.15
C ALA A 94 -1.13 -4.92 -6.02
N LEU A 95 -1.05 -3.59 -5.97
CA LEU A 95 -1.76 -2.79 -4.96
C LEU A 95 -3.29 -2.88 -5.10
N LEU A 96 -3.79 -3.05 -6.33
CA LEU A 96 -5.19 -3.30 -6.60
C LEU A 96 -5.62 -4.66 -6.01
N ILE A 97 -4.83 -5.70 -6.27
CA ILE A 97 -5.06 -7.05 -5.72
C ILE A 97 -4.99 -7.01 -4.19
N ASP A 98 -3.98 -6.35 -3.62
CA ASP A 98 -3.82 -6.17 -2.17
C ASP A 98 -5.05 -5.48 -1.55
N SER A 99 -5.61 -4.47 -2.24
CA SER A 99 -6.85 -3.80 -1.80
C SER A 99 -8.07 -4.74 -1.84
N MET A 100 -8.23 -5.52 -2.91
CA MET A 100 -9.34 -6.49 -2.98
C MET A 100 -9.26 -7.53 -1.86
N PHE A 101 -8.06 -8.07 -1.60
CA PHE A 101 -7.86 -9.02 -0.51
C PHE A 101 -8.12 -8.39 0.86
N THR A 102 -7.58 -7.20 1.11
CA THR A 102 -7.79 -6.52 2.39
C THR A 102 -9.25 -6.13 2.62
N LEU A 103 -10.03 -5.86 1.57
CA LEU A 103 -11.49 -5.68 1.67
C LEU A 103 -12.20 -6.96 2.09
N VAL A 104 -11.77 -8.13 1.60
CA VAL A 104 -12.32 -9.43 2.05
C VAL A 104 -12.01 -9.65 3.54
N TYR A 105 -10.77 -9.37 3.98
CA TYR A 105 -10.42 -9.43 5.40
C TYR A 105 -11.21 -8.44 6.25
N LEU A 106 -11.44 -7.22 5.73
CA LEU A 106 -12.25 -6.19 6.39
C LEU A 106 -13.70 -6.64 6.52
N GLY A 107 -14.28 -7.26 5.48
CA GLY A 107 -15.62 -7.83 5.51
C GLY A 107 -15.75 -8.95 6.56
N ALA A 108 -14.80 -9.89 6.56
CA ALA A 108 -14.77 -10.96 7.57
C ALA A 108 -14.62 -10.41 9.00
N SER A 109 -13.73 -9.42 9.20
CA SER A 109 -13.56 -8.74 10.48
C SER A 109 -14.83 -8.00 10.91
N GLY A 110 -15.51 -7.32 9.98
CA GLY A 110 -16.77 -6.61 10.23
C GLY A 110 -17.91 -7.55 10.66
N VAL A 111 -18.05 -8.71 10.02
CA VAL A 111 -19.02 -9.73 10.43
C VAL A 111 -18.72 -10.21 11.85
N VAL A 112 -17.46 -10.55 12.15
CA VAL A 112 -17.07 -11.01 13.50
C VAL A 112 -17.34 -9.93 14.54
N LEU A 113 -16.95 -8.68 14.28
CA LEU A 113 -17.24 -7.55 15.15
C LEU A 113 -18.75 -7.42 15.43
N PHE A 114 -19.57 -7.46 14.38
CA PHE A 114 -21.02 -7.32 14.52
C PHE A 114 -21.63 -8.46 15.34
N THR A 115 -21.16 -9.71 15.15
CA THR A 115 -21.63 -10.84 15.96
C THR A 115 -21.26 -10.69 17.44
N ARG A 116 -20.11 -10.08 17.74
CA ARG A 116 -19.62 -9.88 19.11
C ARG A 116 -20.34 -8.75 19.84
N VAL A 117 -20.91 -7.79 19.12
CA VAL A 117 -21.74 -6.71 19.72
C VAL A 117 -22.95 -7.27 20.47
N TYR A 118 -23.53 -8.38 20.02
CA TYR A 118 -24.74 -8.96 20.63
C TYR A 118 -24.48 -9.98 21.74
N GLY A 119 -23.27 -10.52 21.85
CA GLY A 119 -23.00 -11.70 22.68
C GLY A 119 -21.69 -11.69 23.44
N SER A 120 -20.95 -10.58 23.46
CA SER A 120 -19.65 -10.52 24.10
C SER A 120 -19.45 -9.33 25.04
N SER A 121 -18.40 -9.43 25.85
CA SER A 121 -17.96 -8.36 26.74
C SER A 121 -17.48 -7.13 25.94
N TRP A 122 -17.60 -5.96 26.56
CA TRP A 122 -17.15 -4.69 25.96
C TRP A 122 -15.67 -4.73 25.55
N ALA A 123 -14.83 -5.44 26.31
CA ALA A 123 -13.41 -5.60 26.02
C ALA A 123 -13.18 -6.33 24.68
N GLU A 124 -13.87 -7.45 24.43
CA GLU A 124 -13.73 -8.18 23.16
C GLU A 124 -14.19 -7.32 21.97
N ILE A 125 -15.30 -6.56 22.13
CA ILE A 125 -15.79 -5.66 21.09
C ILE A 125 -14.71 -4.64 20.70
N MET A 126 -14.03 -4.03 21.68
CA MET A 126 -12.96 -3.07 21.41
C MET A 126 -11.77 -3.70 20.68
N VAL A 127 -11.40 -4.94 21.01
CA VAL A 127 -10.31 -5.69 20.34
C VAL A 127 -10.64 -5.91 18.86
N TYR A 128 -11.86 -6.37 18.55
CA TYR A 128 -12.29 -6.58 17.18
C TYR A 128 -12.52 -5.26 16.43
N LEU A 129 -12.96 -4.20 17.11
CA LEU A 129 -13.10 -2.87 16.53
C LEU A 129 -11.73 -2.33 16.09
N PHE A 130 -10.68 -2.56 16.89
CA PHE A 130 -9.33 -2.17 16.54
C PHE A 130 -8.80 -2.94 15.32
N ASP A 131 -9.03 -4.25 15.22
CA ASP A 131 -8.71 -5.04 14.01
C ASP A 131 -9.42 -4.48 12.77
N PHE A 132 -10.70 -4.15 12.90
CA PHE A 132 -11.49 -3.57 11.81
C PHE A 132 -10.95 -2.21 11.36
N VAL A 133 -10.66 -1.30 12.30
CA VAL A 133 -10.12 0.04 12.01
C VAL A 133 -8.73 -0.04 11.38
N LEU A 134 -7.87 -0.96 11.82
CA LEU A 134 -6.58 -1.22 11.20
C LEU A 134 -6.73 -1.62 9.72
N LEU A 135 -7.59 -2.58 9.42
CA LEU A 135 -7.87 -3.03 8.05
C LEU A 135 -8.45 -1.93 7.17
N LEU A 136 -9.35 -1.11 7.74
CA LEU A 136 -9.91 0.04 7.03
C LEU A 136 -8.81 1.06 6.70
N THR A 137 -7.94 1.34 7.67
CA THR A 137 -6.81 2.27 7.50
C THR A 137 -5.84 1.77 6.43
N ILE A 138 -5.50 0.47 6.42
CA ILE A 138 -4.68 -0.17 5.38
C ILE A 138 -5.31 0.04 4.00
N ASN A 139 -6.62 -0.21 3.86
CA ASN A 139 -7.33 -0.01 2.60
C ASN A 139 -7.32 1.45 2.14
N VAL A 140 -7.52 2.39 3.05
CA VAL A 140 -7.44 3.83 2.73
C VAL A 140 -6.04 4.19 2.22
N TRP A 141 -4.98 3.72 2.87
CA TRP A 141 -3.60 3.92 2.40
C TRP A 141 -3.36 3.33 1.02
N LEU A 142 -3.81 2.09 0.78
CA LEU A 142 -3.72 1.43 -0.53
C LEU A 142 -4.42 2.24 -1.63
N PHE A 143 -5.62 2.73 -1.37
CA PHE A 143 -6.39 3.51 -2.34
C PHE A 143 -5.76 4.87 -2.63
N ILE A 144 -5.23 5.54 -1.60
CA ILE A 144 -4.47 6.79 -1.77
C ILE A 144 -3.21 6.54 -2.62
N LEU A 145 -2.53 5.41 -2.43
CA LEU A 145 -1.33 5.04 -3.17
C LEU A 145 -1.65 4.72 -4.64
N LEU A 146 -2.73 3.97 -4.89
CA LEU A 146 -3.27 3.72 -6.23
C LEU A 146 -3.60 5.01 -6.98
N LYS A 147 -4.28 5.96 -6.32
CA LYS A 147 -4.59 7.28 -6.92
C LYS A 147 -3.37 8.13 -7.29
N ARG A 148 -2.20 7.83 -6.72
CA ARG A 148 -0.95 8.59 -6.93
C ARG A 148 -0.01 7.95 -7.96
N LEU A 149 -0.25 6.70 -8.34
CA LEU A 149 0.56 6.03 -9.36
C LEU A 149 0.14 6.49 -10.76
N PRO A 150 1.09 6.58 -11.72
CA PRO A 150 0.77 6.97 -13.08
C PRO A 150 -0.28 6.03 -13.68
N SER A 151 -1.35 6.62 -14.23
CA SER A 151 -2.43 5.87 -14.86
C SER A 151 -1.90 4.95 -15.95
N MET A 152 -2.32 3.69 -15.93
CA MET A 152 -1.83 2.64 -16.82
C MET A 152 -2.29 2.84 -18.28
N ASN A 153 -3.11 3.85 -18.55
CA ASN A 153 -3.60 4.19 -19.89
C ASN A 153 -2.69 5.18 -20.65
N ASN A 154 -1.53 5.54 -20.10
CA ASN A 154 -0.63 6.51 -20.73
C ASN A 154 0.31 5.82 -21.73
N VAL A 155 -0.19 4.90 -22.56
CA VAL A 155 0.52 4.52 -23.79
C VAL A 155 0.19 5.61 -24.80
N VAL A 156 0.85 6.76 -24.68
CA VAL A 156 1.02 7.64 -25.83
C VAL A 156 1.83 6.82 -26.82
N LYS A 157 1.12 6.13 -27.73
CA LYS A 157 1.75 5.51 -28.90
C LYS A 157 2.49 6.65 -29.60
N GLN A 158 3.81 6.70 -29.45
CA GLN A 158 4.61 7.56 -30.30
C GLN A 158 4.26 7.19 -31.74
N PRO A 159 3.84 8.15 -32.59
CA PRO A 159 3.61 7.85 -33.99
C PRO A 159 4.94 7.32 -34.53
N ARG A 160 4.92 6.05 -34.97
CA ARG A 160 6.06 5.40 -35.62
C ARG A 160 6.35 6.24 -36.87
N SER A 161 7.36 7.11 -36.80
CA SER A 161 7.79 7.89 -37.94
C SER A 161 8.69 7.05 -38.83
N ARG A 162 8.31 6.99 -40.11
CA ARG A 162 8.96 6.40 -41.28
C ARG A 162 8.60 4.95 -41.56
#